data_AF-A0A812QLI3-F1
#
_entry.id   AF-A0A812QLI3-F1
#
_cell.length_a   1.000
_cell.length_b   1.000
_cell.length_c   1.000
_cell.angle_alpha   90.00
_cell.angle_beta   90.00
_cell.angle_gamma   90.00
#
_symmetry.space_group_name_H-M   'P 1'
#
loop_
_entity.id
_entity.type
_entity.pdbx_description
1 polymer ?
#
loop_
_entity_poly.entity_id
_entity_poly.type
_entity_poly.pdbx_seq_one_letter_code
_entity_poly.pdbx_strand_id
1 'polypeptide(L)'
;MQDVALEERLLLNAYRQLLGEAAAAACPPALVMASRNDLVSYACRTLPEAEQRVLLDYADSLARRFSSTGIERYPLPLRCAEKPTEAEDRAHAHLLEGSGSLWVALRDVIVALDFGADGRPIAEGHVFYLGSYCKGGAVGVCRHTRYHGNVCRLLNAALQAICPDFAWSTLAVSLNNGVKVHTDRWNASAPCLLVGCSHHDGGELWIEQPGGVACLEHEGTQLFGTALPTSAMVVMFSGKEQRHANLPWSNGDRFVLIAFQTGHLASLRPAERRMLLDFGICSALAVAMAQ
;
A
#
# COMPACT_ATOMS: atom_id res chain seq x y z
N MET A 1 6.15 -2.22 -12.37
CA MET A 1 4.98 -2.45 -11.49
C MET A 1 3.66 -2.09 -12.14
N GLN A 2 3.54 -0.95 -12.84
CA GLN A 2 2.27 -0.49 -13.43
C GLN A 2 1.65 -1.47 -14.44
N ASP A 3 2.45 -2.08 -15.33
CA ASP A 3 1.95 -3.06 -16.30
C ASP A 3 1.34 -4.29 -15.64
N VAL A 4 1.99 -4.83 -14.60
CA VAL A 4 1.49 -5.99 -13.84
C VAL A 4 0.16 -5.67 -13.17
N ALA A 5 0.06 -4.50 -12.53
CA ALA A 5 -1.17 -4.05 -11.91
C ALA A 5 -2.30 -3.82 -12.94
N LEU A 6 -1.97 -3.31 -14.13
CA LEU A 6 -2.94 -3.12 -15.20
C LEU A 6 -3.42 -4.46 -15.79
N GLU A 7 -2.52 -5.40 -16.03
CA GLU A 7 -2.85 -6.76 -16.48
C GLU A 7 -3.84 -7.43 -15.52
N GLU A 8 -3.55 -7.42 -14.22
CA GLU A 8 -4.40 -8.02 -13.20
C GLU A 8 -5.76 -7.32 -13.11
N ARG A 9 -5.81 -5.99 -13.20
CA ARG A 9 -7.07 -5.25 -13.25
C ARG A 9 -7.92 -5.64 -14.45
N LEU A 10 -7.31 -5.73 -15.64
CA LEU A 10 -8.01 -6.12 -16.86
C LEU A 10 -8.53 -7.55 -16.76
N LEU A 11 -7.73 -8.47 -16.22
CA LEU A 11 -8.12 -9.86 -16.03
C LEU A 11 -9.24 -10.01 -14.99
N LEU A 12 -9.18 -9.27 -13.87
CA LEU A 12 -10.23 -9.25 -12.85
C LEU A 12 -11.55 -8.71 -13.42
N ASN A 13 -11.49 -7.64 -14.23
CA ASN A 13 -12.68 -7.08 -14.86
C ASN A 13 -13.30 -8.06 -15.87
N ALA A 14 -12.48 -8.72 -16.70
CA ALA A 14 -12.94 -9.75 -17.64
C ALA A 14 -13.58 -10.93 -16.89
N TYR A 15 -12.96 -11.40 -15.81
CA TYR A 15 -13.50 -12.44 -14.95
C TYR A 15 -14.89 -12.06 -14.39
N ARG A 16 -15.02 -10.86 -13.82
CA ARG A 16 -16.31 -10.37 -13.27
C ARG A 16 -17.40 -10.27 -14.34
N GLN A 17 -17.05 -9.85 -15.55
CA GLN A 17 -17.99 -9.78 -16.67
C GLN A 17 -18.47 -11.17 -17.10
N LEU A 18 -17.56 -12.15 -17.19
CA LEU A 18 -17.89 -13.53 -17.57
C LEU A 18 -18.72 -14.26 -16.51
N LEU A 19 -18.53 -13.91 -15.23
CA LEU A 19 -19.30 -14.49 -14.12
C LEU A 19 -20.74 -13.98 -14.07
N GLY A 20 -21.01 -12.79 -14.63
CA GLY A 20 -22.30 -12.10 -14.58
C GLY A 20 -22.51 -11.30 -13.28
N GLU A 21 -23.35 -10.26 -13.31
CA GLU A 21 -23.46 -9.25 -12.24
C GLU A 21 -23.79 -9.82 -10.86
N ALA A 22 -24.77 -10.73 -10.78
CA ALA A 22 -25.22 -11.30 -9.50
C ALA A 22 -24.15 -12.15 -8.81
N ALA A 23 -23.37 -12.92 -9.58
CA ALA A 23 -22.30 -13.74 -9.04
C ALA A 23 -21.00 -12.94 -8.85
N ALA A 24 -20.79 -11.87 -9.62
CA ALA A 24 -19.69 -10.93 -9.41
C ALA A 24 -19.80 -10.22 -8.05
N ALA A 25 -21.01 -9.86 -7.63
CA ALA A 25 -21.26 -9.28 -6.31
C ALA A 25 -20.96 -10.24 -5.14
N ALA A 26 -20.98 -11.55 -5.39
CA ALA A 26 -20.66 -12.58 -4.40
C ALA A 26 -19.16 -12.95 -4.36
N CYS A 27 -18.32 -12.33 -5.19
CA CYS A 27 -16.89 -12.59 -5.17
C CYS A 27 -16.27 -12.17 -3.82
N PRO A 28 -15.34 -12.96 -3.27
CA PRO A 28 -14.63 -12.59 -2.06
C PRO A 28 -13.99 -11.20 -2.20
N PRO A 29 -14.15 -10.28 -1.23
CA PRO A 29 -13.56 -8.95 -1.30
C PRO A 29 -12.05 -8.97 -1.54
N ALA A 30 -11.34 -9.97 -1.00
CA ALA A 30 -9.91 -10.16 -1.16
C ALA A 30 -9.46 -10.51 -2.60
N LEU A 31 -10.36 -10.86 -3.52
CA LEU A 31 -10.01 -11.19 -4.91
C LEU A 31 -9.33 -10.00 -5.64
N VAL A 32 -9.55 -8.78 -5.18
CA VAL A 32 -8.85 -7.57 -5.67
C VAL A 32 -7.36 -7.52 -5.34
N MET A 33 -6.87 -8.47 -4.53
CA MET A 33 -5.47 -8.70 -4.20
C MET A 33 -4.85 -9.89 -4.96
N ALA A 34 -5.66 -10.64 -5.71
CA ALA A 34 -5.21 -11.83 -6.42
C ALA A 34 -4.19 -11.49 -7.51
N SER A 35 -3.15 -12.31 -7.61
CA SER A 35 -2.21 -12.26 -8.73
C SER A 35 -2.86 -12.80 -10.01
N ARG A 36 -2.19 -12.63 -11.16
CA ARG A 36 -2.60 -13.26 -12.42
C ARG A 36 -2.91 -14.75 -12.26
N ASN A 37 -2.01 -15.50 -11.64
CA ASN A 37 -2.17 -16.96 -11.50
C ASN A 37 -3.29 -17.33 -10.54
N ASP A 38 -3.49 -16.54 -9.49
CA ASP A 38 -4.61 -16.74 -8.56
C ASP A 38 -5.95 -16.46 -9.24
N LEU A 39 -6.04 -15.41 -10.06
CA LEU A 39 -7.23 -15.09 -10.84
C LEU A 39 -7.57 -16.21 -11.83
N VAL A 40 -6.58 -16.72 -12.56
CA VAL A 40 -6.76 -17.86 -13.48
C VAL A 40 -7.21 -19.11 -12.70
N SER A 41 -6.53 -19.45 -11.61
CA SER A 41 -6.89 -20.59 -10.76
C SER A 41 -8.29 -20.47 -10.16
N TYR A 42 -8.68 -19.26 -9.75
CA TYR A 42 -10.03 -18.98 -9.26
C TYR A 42 -11.05 -19.15 -10.36
N ALA A 43 -10.81 -18.57 -11.55
CA ALA A 43 -11.71 -18.67 -12.69
C ALA A 43 -11.93 -20.10 -13.18
N CYS A 44 -10.89 -20.94 -13.22
CA CYS A 44 -11.01 -22.36 -13.57
C CYS A 44 -11.88 -23.15 -12.59
N ARG A 45 -12.09 -22.64 -11.36
CA ARG A 45 -12.94 -23.28 -10.35
C ARG A 45 -14.37 -22.75 -10.36
N THR A 46 -14.61 -21.55 -10.89
CA THR A 46 -15.90 -20.84 -10.73
C THR A 46 -16.64 -20.59 -12.03
N LEU A 47 -15.95 -20.42 -13.16
CA LEU A 47 -16.58 -20.21 -14.46
C LEU A 47 -16.97 -21.54 -15.11
N PRO A 48 -18.00 -21.57 -16.00
CA PRO A 48 -18.21 -22.70 -16.89
C PRO A 48 -17.12 -22.81 -17.96
N GLU A 49 -16.96 -23.99 -18.56
CA GLU A 49 -15.82 -24.32 -19.44
C GLU A 49 -15.68 -23.38 -20.65
N ALA A 50 -16.79 -22.90 -21.21
CA ALA A 50 -16.77 -21.98 -22.35
C ALA A 50 -16.16 -20.62 -21.97
N GLU A 51 -16.60 -20.05 -20.84
CA GLU A 51 -16.12 -18.79 -20.31
C GLU A 51 -14.68 -18.90 -19.79
N GLN A 52 -14.30 -20.06 -19.22
CA GLN A 52 -12.90 -20.33 -18.86
C GLN A 52 -11.98 -20.20 -20.06
N ARG A 53 -12.35 -20.79 -21.21
CA ARG A 53 -11.54 -20.70 -22.43
C ARG A 53 -11.38 -19.25 -22.90
N VAL A 54 -12.45 -18.47 -22.87
CA VAL A 54 -12.42 -17.04 -23.21
C VAL A 54 -11.46 -16.27 -22.29
N LEU A 55 -11.51 -16.50 -20.98
CA LEU A 55 -10.63 -15.83 -20.03
C LEU A 55 -9.16 -16.23 -20.23
N LEU A 56 -8.88 -17.51 -20.47
CA LEU A 56 -7.51 -18.01 -20.70
C LEU A 56 -6.90 -17.41 -21.98
N ASP A 57 -7.66 -17.40 -23.08
CA ASP A 57 -7.23 -16.78 -24.34
C ASP A 57 -6.93 -15.28 -24.15
N TYR A 58 -7.75 -14.60 -23.34
CA TYR A 58 -7.53 -13.20 -22.99
C TYR A 58 -6.27 -13.02 -22.13
N ALA A 59 -6.07 -13.84 -21.10
CA ALA A 59 -4.89 -13.81 -20.24
C ALA A 59 -3.59 -14.03 -21.04
N ASP A 60 -3.61 -14.89 -22.06
CA ASP A 60 -2.48 -15.12 -22.96
C ASP A 60 -2.27 -13.96 -23.94
N SER A 61 -3.36 -13.29 -24.36
CA SER A 61 -3.27 -12.05 -25.13
C SER A 61 -2.64 -10.92 -24.31
N LEU A 62 -3.01 -10.77 -23.03
CA LEU A 62 -2.43 -9.76 -22.15
C LEU A 62 -0.94 -10.03 -21.89
N ALA A 63 -0.56 -11.27 -21.60
CA ALA A 63 0.84 -11.65 -21.37
C ALA A 63 1.74 -11.34 -22.58
N ARG A 64 1.23 -11.51 -23.81
CA ARG A 64 1.94 -11.13 -25.05
C ARG A 64 2.06 -9.62 -25.25
N ARG A 65 1.21 -8.82 -24.59
CA ARG A 65 1.20 -7.36 -24.71
C ARG A 65 2.02 -6.67 -23.63
N PHE A 66 2.07 -7.23 -22.43
CA PHE A 66 2.79 -6.70 -21.28
C PHE A 66 4.18 -7.36 -21.10
N SER A 67 4.87 -7.70 -22.19
CA SER A 67 6.10 -8.51 -22.21
C SER A 67 7.29 -7.98 -21.38
N SER A 68 7.16 -6.83 -20.73
CA SER A 68 8.05 -6.30 -19.70
C SER A 68 7.48 -6.53 -18.31
N THR A 69 7.47 -7.78 -17.83
CA THR A 69 7.37 -8.00 -16.39
C THR A 69 8.68 -7.50 -15.77
N GLY A 70 8.62 -6.33 -15.14
CA GLY A 70 9.75 -5.71 -14.45
C GLY A 70 10.22 -6.61 -13.32
N ILE A 71 11.14 -7.52 -13.63
CA ILE A 71 11.89 -8.32 -12.66
C ILE A 71 12.91 -7.36 -12.07
N GLU A 72 12.66 -6.97 -10.83
CA GLU A 72 13.52 -6.10 -10.07
C GLU A 72 14.43 -6.93 -9.17
N ARG A 73 15.65 -6.46 -8.96
CA ARG A 73 16.53 -7.08 -7.95
C ARG A 73 16.09 -6.63 -6.58
N TYR A 74 15.93 -7.59 -5.69
CA TYR A 74 15.61 -7.33 -4.30
C TYR A 74 16.86 -7.06 -3.47
N PRO A 75 16.76 -6.29 -2.38
CA PRO A 75 17.85 -6.16 -1.42
C PRO A 75 18.14 -7.50 -0.72
N LEU A 76 19.34 -7.63 -0.16
CA LEU A 76 19.68 -8.82 0.61
C LEU A 76 18.76 -8.96 1.85
N PRO A 77 18.37 -10.19 2.22
CA PRO A 77 17.59 -10.43 3.42
C PRO A 77 18.40 -10.14 4.68
N LEU A 78 17.68 -9.82 5.75
CA LEU A 78 18.16 -9.84 7.14
C LEU A 78 17.88 -11.22 7.74
N ARG A 79 18.66 -11.59 8.76
CA ARG A 79 18.38 -12.81 9.52
C ARG A 79 17.02 -12.70 10.21
N CYS A 80 16.14 -13.66 9.95
CA CYS A 80 14.89 -13.80 10.68
C CYS A 80 15.12 -14.26 12.13
N ALA A 81 14.18 -13.92 13.00
CA ALA A 81 14.06 -14.53 14.32
C ALA A 81 13.75 -16.04 14.18
N GLU A 82 13.95 -16.82 15.25
CA GLU A 82 13.63 -18.27 15.24
C GLU A 82 12.16 -18.56 14.94
N LYS A 83 11.26 -17.63 15.31
CA LYS A 83 9.82 -17.69 15.05
C LYS A 83 9.36 -16.36 14.45
N PRO A 84 9.55 -16.15 13.14
CA PRO A 84 9.12 -14.92 12.47
C PRO A 84 7.58 -14.86 12.42
N THR A 85 7.04 -13.65 12.24
CA THR A 85 5.64 -13.49 11.85
C THR A 85 5.45 -13.97 10.41
N GLU A 86 4.21 -14.27 10.02
CA GLU A 86 3.92 -14.72 8.65
C GLU A 86 4.38 -13.70 7.59
N ALA A 87 4.11 -12.41 7.79
CA ALA A 87 4.58 -11.37 6.88
C ALA A 87 6.12 -11.29 6.80
N GLU A 88 6.83 -11.44 7.93
CA GLU A 88 8.29 -11.41 7.95
C GLU A 88 8.90 -12.62 7.25
N ASP A 89 8.30 -13.80 7.41
CA ASP A 89 8.72 -15.03 6.74
C ASP A 89 8.51 -14.95 5.22
N ARG A 90 7.32 -14.49 4.77
CA ARG A 90 7.04 -14.24 3.35
C ARG A 90 8.01 -13.21 2.76
N ALA A 91 8.23 -12.09 3.45
CA ALA A 91 9.18 -11.07 2.98
C ALA A 91 10.60 -11.64 2.86
N HIS A 92 11.05 -12.40 3.85
CA HIS A 92 12.35 -13.06 3.81
C HIS A 92 12.49 -14.05 2.65
N ALA A 93 11.44 -14.84 2.36
CA ALA A 93 11.41 -15.74 1.21
C ALA A 93 11.58 -15.00 -0.12
N HIS A 94 10.81 -13.92 -0.36
CA HIS A 94 10.98 -13.08 -1.54
C HIS A 94 12.40 -12.53 -1.63
N LEU A 95 12.93 -11.94 -0.55
CA LEU A 95 14.28 -11.38 -0.55
C LEU A 95 15.38 -12.44 -0.79
N LEU A 96 15.18 -13.69 -0.36
CA LEU A 96 16.08 -14.82 -0.64
C LEU A 96 16.07 -15.24 -2.11
N GLU A 97 14.93 -15.16 -2.80
CA GLU A 97 14.86 -15.39 -4.26
C GLU A 97 15.71 -14.34 -5.02
N GLY A 98 15.89 -13.16 -4.43
CA GLY A 98 16.83 -12.13 -4.88
C GLY A 98 16.34 -11.29 -6.06
N SER A 99 15.29 -11.70 -6.77
CA SER A 99 14.63 -10.88 -7.78
C SER A 99 13.21 -11.35 -8.10
N GLY A 100 12.35 -10.44 -8.52
CA GLY A 100 10.98 -10.76 -8.94
C GLY A 100 10.13 -9.52 -9.17
N SER A 101 8.81 -9.70 -9.21
CA SER A 101 7.86 -8.59 -9.30
C SER A 101 7.63 -7.96 -7.92
N LEU A 102 8.15 -6.74 -7.72
CA LEU A 102 7.91 -5.96 -6.49
C LEU A 102 6.42 -5.76 -6.20
N TRP A 103 5.57 -5.68 -7.22
CA TRP A 103 4.11 -5.54 -7.06
C TRP A 103 3.49 -6.78 -6.40
N VAL A 104 3.89 -7.97 -6.84
CA VAL A 104 3.39 -9.24 -6.31
C VAL A 104 3.94 -9.46 -4.90
N ALA A 105 5.25 -9.28 -4.71
CA ALA A 105 5.90 -9.46 -3.41
C ALA A 105 5.35 -8.50 -2.35
N LEU A 106 5.13 -7.23 -2.72
CA LEU A 106 4.48 -6.23 -1.87
C LEU A 106 3.10 -6.72 -1.40
N ARG A 107 2.24 -7.15 -2.32
CA ARG A 107 0.86 -7.55 -2.04
C ARG A 107 0.78 -8.82 -1.20
N ASP A 108 1.63 -9.79 -1.50
CA ASP A 108 1.75 -11.04 -0.73
C ASP A 108 2.21 -10.81 0.71
N VAL A 109 3.11 -9.86 0.94
CA VAL A 109 3.57 -9.52 2.29
C VAL A 109 2.55 -8.71 3.06
N ILE A 110 1.94 -7.69 2.46
CA ILE A 110 1.02 -6.81 3.21
C ILE A 110 -0.27 -7.51 3.62
N VAL A 111 -0.74 -8.51 2.88
CA VAL A 111 -1.95 -9.29 3.25
C VAL A 111 -1.71 -10.16 4.49
N ALA A 112 -0.45 -10.49 4.77
CA ALA A 112 -0.05 -11.31 5.92
C ALA A 112 0.30 -10.48 7.18
N LEU A 113 0.14 -9.16 7.14
CA LEU A 113 0.40 -8.30 8.30
C LEU A 113 -0.68 -8.51 9.38
N ASP A 114 -0.23 -8.50 10.64
CA ASP A 114 -1.12 -8.60 11.81
C ASP A 114 -1.74 -7.22 12.11
N PHE A 115 -2.77 -6.87 11.34
CA PHE A 115 -3.43 -5.58 11.40
C PHE A 115 -4.14 -5.34 12.74
N GLY A 116 -3.94 -4.15 13.32
CA GLY A 116 -4.70 -3.66 14.45
C GLY A 116 -5.82 -2.71 14.02
N ALA A 117 -6.91 -2.64 14.78
CA ALA A 117 -7.93 -1.62 14.58
C ALA A 117 -7.31 -0.21 14.70
N ASP A 118 -7.72 0.71 13.83
CA ASP A 118 -7.28 2.10 13.91
C ASP A 118 -7.90 2.78 15.14
N GLY A 119 -7.09 3.07 16.14
CA GLY A 119 -7.56 3.66 17.40
C GLY A 119 -7.95 5.14 17.33
N ARG A 120 -7.88 5.78 16.15
CA ARG A 120 -8.28 7.18 15.97
C ARG A 120 -9.82 7.27 15.91
N PRO A 121 -10.48 8.19 16.65
CA PRO A 121 -11.94 8.34 16.60
C PRO A 121 -12.52 8.73 15.24
N ILE A 122 -11.66 9.24 14.35
CA ILE A 122 -12.01 9.67 13.00
C ILE A 122 -11.81 8.58 11.95
N ALA A 123 -11.30 7.41 12.36
CA ALA A 123 -10.96 6.30 11.49
C ALA A 123 -11.83 5.08 11.79
N GLU A 124 -12.15 4.32 10.76
CA GLU A 124 -12.82 3.02 10.86
C GLU A 124 -12.13 2.04 9.93
N GLY A 125 -11.58 0.97 10.50
CA GLY A 125 -10.83 -0.05 9.78
C GLY A 125 -9.53 -0.39 10.49
N HIS A 126 -8.52 -0.82 9.74
CA HIS A 126 -7.29 -1.35 10.31
C HIS A 126 -6.04 -0.72 9.74
N VAL A 127 -5.00 -0.66 10.57
CA VAL A 127 -3.72 -0.05 10.21
C VAL A 127 -2.55 -0.79 10.87
N PHE A 128 -1.42 -0.78 10.18
CA PHE A 128 -0.17 -1.35 10.63
C PHE A 128 0.97 -0.36 10.37
N TYR A 129 1.73 -0.01 11.42
CA TYR A 129 2.79 1.00 11.34
C TYR A 129 4.19 0.38 11.46
N LEU A 130 5.09 0.82 10.57
CA LEU A 130 6.52 0.51 10.56
C LEU A 130 7.33 1.81 10.50
N GLY A 131 8.59 1.76 10.93
CA GLY A 131 9.47 2.92 10.98
C GLY A 131 9.39 3.70 12.30
N SER A 132 9.56 5.02 12.23
CA SER A 132 9.50 5.91 13.39
C SER A 132 8.07 6.34 13.72
N TYR A 133 7.84 6.80 14.95
CA TYR A 133 6.61 7.51 15.33
C TYR A 133 6.94 8.79 16.08
N CYS A 134 6.01 9.75 16.03
CA CYS A 134 6.00 10.94 16.85
C CYS A 134 4.56 11.22 17.32
N LYS A 135 4.35 11.32 18.64
CA LYS A 135 3.04 11.69 19.22
C LYS A 135 3.25 12.45 20.53
N GLY A 136 2.82 13.71 20.59
CA GLY A 136 2.84 14.49 21.84
C GLY A 136 4.24 14.65 22.45
N GLY A 137 5.29 14.76 21.62
CA GLY A 137 6.68 14.85 22.06
C GLY A 137 7.36 13.50 22.33
N ALA A 138 6.61 12.39 22.38
CA ALA A 138 7.20 11.06 22.40
C ALA A 138 7.64 10.67 20.98
N VAL A 139 8.95 10.41 20.83
CA VAL A 139 9.59 10.02 19.57
C VAL A 139 10.26 8.66 19.76
N GLY A 140 10.13 7.77 18.79
CA GLY A 140 10.73 6.45 18.85
C GLY A 140 10.47 5.63 17.59
N VAL A 141 10.61 4.31 17.72
CA VAL A 141 10.35 3.34 16.65
C VAL A 141 9.06 2.59 16.94
N CYS A 142 8.21 2.40 15.94
CA CYS A 142 6.96 1.65 16.05
C CYS A 142 7.25 0.23 16.57
N ARG A 143 6.36 -0.30 17.43
CA ARG A 143 6.55 -1.60 18.08
C ARG A 143 6.84 -2.71 17.07
N HIS A 144 6.09 -2.75 15.98
CA HIS A 144 6.21 -3.80 14.97
C HIS A 144 7.52 -3.74 14.19
N THR A 145 8.12 -2.55 14.01
CA THR A 145 9.34 -2.38 13.18
C THR A 145 10.44 -3.35 13.57
N ARG A 146 10.67 -3.57 14.88
CA ARG A 146 11.75 -4.43 15.39
C ARG A 146 11.65 -5.89 14.96
N TYR A 147 10.46 -6.35 14.59
CA TYR A 147 10.18 -7.74 14.23
C TYR A 147 9.92 -7.93 12.74
N HIS A 148 9.99 -6.85 11.96
CA HIS A 148 9.56 -6.81 10.56
C HIS A 148 10.66 -6.18 9.68
N GLY A 149 11.91 -6.58 9.90
CA GLY A 149 13.06 -5.99 9.21
C GLY A 149 13.06 -6.30 7.72
N ASN A 150 12.76 -7.55 7.34
CA ASN A 150 12.64 -7.96 5.94
C ASN A 150 11.42 -7.36 5.27
N VAL A 151 10.28 -7.26 5.98
CA VAL A 151 9.12 -6.51 5.49
C VAL A 151 9.52 -5.08 5.15
N CYS A 152 10.19 -4.37 6.08
CA CYS A 152 10.65 -3.01 5.83
C CYS A 152 11.53 -2.93 4.58
N ARG A 153 12.52 -3.83 4.42
CA ARG A 153 13.40 -3.83 3.24
C ARG A 153 12.65 -4.03 1.94
N LEU A 154 11.71 -4.96 1.90
CA LEU A 154 10.90 -5.22 0.70
C LEU A 154 9.98 -4.03 0.37
N LEU A 155 9.26 -3.49 1.36
CA LEU A 155 8.40 -2.33 1.16
C LEU A 155 9.21 -1.10 0.70
N ASN A 156 10.41 -0.91 1.26
CA ASN A 156 11.30 0.16 0.86
C ASN A 156 11.78 -0.01 -0.59
N ALA A 157 12.14 -1.23 -1.00
CA ALA A 157 12.50 -1.50 -2.39
C ALA A 157 11.35 -1.17 -3.36
N ALA A 158 10.10 -1.53 -2.99
CA ALA A 158 8.92 -1.16 -3.77
C ALA A 158 8.75 0.37 -3.88
N LEU A 159 8.89 1.10 -2.77
CA LEU A 159 8.79 2.56 -2.78
C LEU A 159 9.91 3.24 -3.59
N GLN A 160 11.14 2.74 -3.48
CA GLN A 160 12.28 3.25 -4.27
C GLN A 160 12.07 3.01 -5.77
N ALA A 161 11.49 1.87 -6.16
CA ALA A 161 11.15 1.60 -7.55
C ALA A 161 10.00 2.49 -8.07
N ILE A 162 9.11 2.99 -7.19
CA ILE A 162 8.04 3.93 -7.54
C ILE A 162 8.56 5.37 -7.60
N CYS A 163 9.29 5.80 -6.57
CA CYS A 163 9.76 7.17 -6.40
C CYS A 163 11.16 7.17 -5.75
N PRO A 164 12.23 7.05 -6.55
CA PRO A 164 13.60 6.86 -6.05
C PRO A 164 14.09 7.95 -5.10
N ASP A 165 13.68 9.20 -5.35
CA ASP A 165 14.11 10.38 -4.60
C ASP A 165 13.21 10.68 -3.39
N PHE A 166 12.16 9.89 -3.16
CA PHE A 166 11.26 10.11 -2.03
C PHE A 166 11.98 9.78 -0.70
N ALA A 167 11.66 10.52 0.35
CA ALA A 167 12.28 10.33 1.66
C ALA A 167 11.20 10.18 2.73
N TRP A 168 11.18 9.05 3.43
CA TRP A 168 10.15 8.71 4.43
C TRP A 168 10.75 8.02 5.64
N SER A 169 10.30 8.34 6.84
CA SER A 169 10.76 7.70 8.08
C SER A 169 9.79 6.62 8.58
N THR A 170 8.59 6.60 8.03
CA THR A 170 7.46 5.84 8.54
C THR A 170 6.64 5.29 7.38
N LEU A 171 6.19 4.06 7.55
CA LEU A 171 5.25 3.39 6.65
C LEU A 171 3.98 3.08 7.44
N ALA A 172 2.82 3.35 6.85
CA ALA A 172 1.54 2.89 7.33
C ALA A 172 0.90 2.04 6.24
N VAL A 173 0.55 0.79 6.55
CA VAL A 173 -0.29 -0.03 5.70
C VAL A 173 -1.69 -0.01 6.29
N SER A 174 -2.69 0.35 5.50
CA SER A 174 -4.08 0.37 5.93
C SER A 174 -4.92 -0.65 5.16
N LEU A 175 -5.81 -1.32 5.88
CA LEU A 175 -6.79 -2.26 5.34
C LEU A 175 -8.19 -1.76 5.69
N ASN A 176 -8.98 -1.48 4.65
CA ASN A 176 -10.36 -1.02 4.76
C ASN A 176 -10.52 0.15 5.75
N ASN A 177 -9.53 1.04 5.78
CA ASN A 177 -9.47 2.14 6.73
C ASN A 177 -10.02 3.42 6.10
N GLY A 178 -11.24 3.78 6.47
CA GLY A 178 -11.85 5.04 6.11
C GLY A 178 -11.55 6.10 7.16
N VAL A 179 -10.94 7.21 6.76
CA VAL A 179 -10.62 8.33 7.66
C VAL A 179 -11.37 9.59 7.25
N LYS A 180 -12.08 10.20 8.20
CA LYS A 180 -12.78 11.48 8.02
C LYS A 180 -11.81 12.64 7.78
N VAL A 181 -12.33 13.81 7.40
CA VAL A 181 -11.52 15.01 7.14
C VAL A 181 -10.63 15.34 8.35
N HIS A 182 -9.32 15.43 8.10
CA HIS A 182 -8.31 15.72 9.12
C HIS A 182 -7.00 16.27 8.51
N THR A 183 -6.06 16.62 9.38
CA THR A 183 -4.65 16.87 9.03
C THR A 183 -3.75 16.01 9.93
N ASP A 184 -2.57 15.66 9.42
CA ASP A 184 -1.59 14.87 10.15
C ASP A 184 -0.66 15.76 10.97
N ARG A 185 -1.20 16.28 12.08
CA ARG A 185 -0.50 17.25 12.95
C ARG A 185 0.93 16.87 13.35
N TRP A 186 1.20 15.58 13.51
CA TRP A 186 2.48 15.05 14.00
C TRP A 186 3.48 14.66 12.89
N ASN A 187 3.08 14.77 11.63
CA ASN A 187 4.00 14.58 10.51
C ASN A 187 4.96 15.77 10.40
N ALA A 188 6.05 15.58 9.67
CA ALA A 188 6.89 16.69 9.23
C ALA A 188 6.16 17.52 8.16
N SER A 189 6.61 18.76 7.94
CA SER A 189 6.18 19.55 6.76
C SER A 189 6.95 19.00 5.56
N ALA A 190 6.46 17.87 5.05
CA ALA A 190 7.03 17.14 3.93
C ALA A 190 5.93 16.34 3.21
N PRO A 191 6.09 16.06 1.92
CA PRO A 191 5.12 15.27 1.18
C PRO A 191 4.95 13.85 1.74
N CYS A 192 3.74 13.33 1.63
CA CYS A 192 3.38 11.93 1.85
C CYS A 192 3.22 11.25 0.49
N LEU A 193 3.62 9.99 0.38
CA LEU A 193 3.44 9.16 -0.80
C LEU A 193 2.46 8.04 -0.47
N LEU A 194 1.31 8.03 -1.13
CA LEU A 194 0.28 7.01 -1.04
C LEU A 194 0.40 6.09 -2.25
N VAL A 195 0.39 4.78 -2.01
CA VAL A 195 0.38 3.73 -3.03
C VAL A 195 -0.81 2.84 -2.75
N GLY A 196 -1.79 2.80 -3.65
CA GLY A 196 -2.87 1.82 -3.54
C GLY A 196 -2.43 0.46 -4.05
N CYS A 197 -2.62 -0.56 -3.22
CA CYS A 197 -2.11 -1.90 -3.45
C CYS A 197 -3.20 -2.88 -3.92
N SER A 198 -4.45 -2.44 -4.06
CA SER A 198 -5.58 -3.29 -4.45
C SER A 198 -6.46 -2.70 -5.54
N HIS A 199 -7.22 -3.58 -6.20
CA HIS A 199 -8.11 -3.27 -7.34
C HIS A 199 -9.57 -3.02 -6.93
N HIS A 200 -9.80 -2.08 -6.01
CA HIS A 200 -11.14 -1.65 -5.56
C HIS A 200 -11.74 -0.55 -6.46
N ASP A 201 -13.03 -0.23 -6.27
CA ASP A 201 -13.70 0.89 -6.95
C ASP A 201 -13.99 2.02 -5.95
N GLY A 202 -13.94 3.28 -6.39
CA GLY A 202 -14.00 4.45 -5.49
C GLY A 202 -12.80 4.52 -4.55
N GLY A 203 -13.01 5.00 -3.32
CA GLY A 203 -11.97 5.04 -2.28
C GLY A 203 -10.92 6.13 -2.46
N GLU A 204 -11.25 7.16 -3.24
CA GLU A 204 -10.35 8.26 -3.57
C GLU A 204 -9.81 8.95 -2.31
N LEU A 205 -8.61 9.51 -2.44
CA LEU A 205 -8.09 10.47 -1.49
C LEU A 205 -8.69 11.84 -1.83
N TRP A 206 -9.57 12.34 -0.97
CA TRP A 206 -10.06 13.70 -1.06
C TRP A 206 -9.06 14.64 -0.40
N ILE A 207 -8.71 15.74 -1.07
CA ILE A 207 -7.82 16.79 -0.56
C ILE A 207 -8.51 18.13 -0.73
N GLU A 208 -8.62 18.91 0.35
CA GLU A 208 -9.16 20.26 0.32
C GLU A 208 -8.34 21.13 -0.63
N GLN A 209 -9.02 21.75 -1.59
CA GLN A 209 -8.39 22.56 -2.61
C GLN A 209 -9.38 23.62 -3.11
N PRO A 210 -8.98 24.91 -3.14
CA PRO A 210 -9.81 25.96 -3.74
C PRO A 210 -10.19 25.63 -5.19
N GLY A 211 -11.47 25.76 -5.52
CA GLY A 211 -12.00 25.44 -6.85
C GLY A 211 -12.23 23.94 -7.11
N GLY A 212 -11.98 23.09 -6.11
CA GLY A 212 -12.35 21.67 -6.17
C GLY A 212 -13.86 21.47 -6.32
N VAL A 213 -14.27 20.40 -6.99
CA VAL A 213 -15.68 20.09 -7.25
C VAL A 213 -16.22 18.97 -6.35
N ALA A 214 -15.34 18.23 -5.67
CA ALA A 214 -15.74 17.20 -4.73
C ALA A 214 -16.02 17.85 -3.37
N CYS A 215 -17.29 17.80 -2.95
CA CYS A 215 -17.75 18.39 -1.69
C CYS A 215 -17.82 17.34 -0.58
N LEU A 216 -17.30 17.67 0.61
CA LEU A 216 -17.50 16.91 1.84
C LEU A 216 -18.09 17.79 2.94
N GLU A 217 -18.99 17.23 3.74
CA GLU A 217 -19.44 17.88 4.96
C GLU A 217 -18.44 17.62 6.09
N HIS A 218 -18.03 18.67 6.78
CA HIS A 218 -17.19 18.60 7.96
C HIS A 218 -17.68 19.64 8.98
N GLU A 219 -18.13 19.17 10.14
CA GLU A 219 -18.59 20.02 11.25
C GLU A 219 -19.68 21.03 10.80
N GLY A 220 -20.64 20.58 9.98
CA GLY A 220 -21.72 21.43 9.46
C GLY A 220 -21.30 22.41 8.36
N THR A 221 -20.04 22.36 7.90
CA THR A 221 -19.53 23.18 6.80
C THR A 221 -19.25 22.31 5.57
N GLN A 222 -19.58 22.83 4.39
CA GLN A 222 -19.19 22.21 3.12
C GLN A 222 -17.77 22.61 2.75
N LEU A 223 -16.87 21.64 2.66
CA LEU A 223 -15.51 21.81 2.19
C LEU A 223 -15.39 21.28 0.76
N PHE A 224 -14.68 22.01 -0.08
CA PHE A 224 -14.47 21.68 -1.48
C PHE A 224 -13.03 21.23 -1.72
N GLY A 225 -12.87 20.21 -2.56
CA GLY A 225 -11.58 19.62 -2.82
C GLY A 225 -11.55 18.78 -4.09
N THR A 226 -10.42 18.11 -4.29
CA THR A 226 -10.16 17.21 -5.41
C THR A 226 -10.16 15.77 -4.90
N ALA A 227 -10.82 14.87 -5.62
CA ALA A 227 -10.79 13.44 -5.35
C ALA A 227 -9.77 12.76 -6.26
N LEU A 228 -8.71 12.20 -5.68
CA LEU A 228 -7.63 11.54 -6.41
C LEU A 228 -7.78 10.02 -6.34
N PRO A 229 -7.73 9.31 -7.49
CA PRO A 229 -7.90 7.86 -7.52
C PRO A 229 -6.77 7.17 -6.76
N THR A 230 -7.10 6.15 -5.96
CA THR A 230 -6.10 5.39 -5.20
C THR A 230 -5.90 3.97 -5.70
N SER A 231 -6.89 3.34 -6.35
CA SER A 231 -6.75 1.93 -6.72
C SER A 231 -5.63 1.70 -7.75
N ALA A 232 -4.61 0.93 -7.36
CA ALA A 232 -3.40 0.68 -8.15
C ALA A 232 -2.74 1.97 -8.69
N MET A 233 -2.88 3.07 -7.93
CA MET A 233 -2.35 4.39 -8.27
C MET A 233 -1.41 4.89 -7.18
N VAL A 234 -0.58 5.85 -7.56
CA VAL A 234 0.35 6.54 -6.67
C VAL A 234 -0.09 8.00 -6.57
N VAL A 235 -0.22 8.50 -5.34
CA VAL A 235 -0.66 9.87 -5.05
C VAL A 235 0.32 10.51 -4.08
N MET A 236 0.75 11.74 -4.38
CA MET A 236 1.59 12.54 -3.50
C MET A 236 0.80 13.73 -2.98
N PHE A 237 0.88 14.01 -1.68
CA PHE A 237 0.12 15.10 -1.03
C PHE A 237 0.78 15.61 0.25
N SER A 238 0.40 16.79 0.74
CA SER A 238 0.92 17.34 1.99
C SER A 238 -0.04 17.05 3.15
N GLY A 239 0.10 15.88 3.80
CA GLY A 239 -0.82 15.44 4.86
C GLY A 239 -0.87 16.36 6.09
N LYS A 240 0.22 17.08 6.38
CA LYS A 240 0.27 18.04 7.50
C LYS A 240 -0.46 19.35 7.20
N GLU A 241 -0.34 19.84 5.96
CA GLU A 241 -0.76 21.20 5.59
C GLU A 241 -2.13 21.23 4.93
N GLN A 242 -2.55 20.10 4.33
CA GLN A 242 -3.81 20.00 3.60
C GLN A 242 -4.78 19.09 4.36
N ARG A 243 -6.01 19.56 4.54
CA ARG A 243 -7.08 18.70 5.01
C ARG A 243 -7.35 17.63 3.96
N HIS A 244 -7.51 16.40 4.42
CA HIS A 244 -7.76 15.27 3.54
C HIS A 244 -8.63 14.21 4.22
N ALA A 245 -9.25 13.36 3.41
CA ALA A 245 -10.14 12.29 3.85
C ALA A 245 -10.12 11.13 2.84
N ASN A 246 -10.65 9.98 3.24
CA ASN A 246 -10.95 8.89 2.32
C ASN A 246 -12.42 8.95 1.91
N LEU A 247 -12.68 8.88 0.61
CA LEU A 247 -14.02 8.67 0.11
C LEU A 247 -14.44 7.20 0.27
N PRO A 248 -15.75 6.90 0.28
CA PRO A 248 -16.24 5.51 0.31
C PRO A 248 -15.72 4.70 -0.88
N TRP A 249 -15.52 3.39 -0.68
CA TRP A 249 -15.14 2.44 -1.72
C TRP A 249 -16.10 1.25 -1.77
N SER A 250 -16.02 0.49 -2.84
CA SER A 250 -16.80 -0.73 -3.04
C SER A 250 -16.00 -1.76 -3.85
N ASN A 251 -16.61 -2.93 -4.06
CA ASN A 251 -16.10 -3.99 -4.94
C ASN A 251 -14.72 -4.55 -4.56
N GLY A 252 -14.38 -4.57 -3.27
CA GLY A 252 -13.25 -5.30 -2.71
C GLY A 252 -12.57 -4.62 -1.54
N ASP A 253 -11.57 -5.30 -0.97
CA ASP A 253 -10.78 -4.76 0.13
C ASP A 253 -9.83 -3.66 -0.36
N ARG A 254 -9.76 -2.56 0.40
CA ARG A 254 -8.89 -1.42 0.13
C ARG A 254 -7.60 -1.53 0.93
N PHE A 255 -6.52 -1.92 0.25
CA PHE A 255 -5.17 -1.90 0.78
C PHE A 255 -4.42 -0.67 0.27
N VAL A 256 -3.83 0.09 1.19
CA VAL A 256 -3.03 1.27 0.85
C VAL A 256 -1.76 1.27 1.70
N LEU A 257 -0.62 1.47 1.04
CA LEU A 257 0.66 1.76 1.67
C LEU A 257 0.90 3.28 1.63
N ILE A 258 1.18 3.88 2.77
CA ILE A 258 1.47 5.31 2.90
C ILE A 258 2.87 5.46 3.49
N ALA A 259 3.73 6.18 2.80
CA ALA A 259 5.06 6.53 3.25
C ALA A 259 5.12 8.03 3.57
N PHE A 260 5.59 8.38 4.75
CA PHE A 260 5.63 9.76 5.22
C PHE A 260 6.77 9.99 6.21
N GLN A 261 6.99 11.25 6.56
CA GLN A 261 7.97 11.66 7.56
C GLN A 261 7.26 12.07 8.86
N THR A 262 7.70 11.51 9.98
CA THR A 262 7.27 11.99 11.30
C THR A 262 8.05 13.24 11.69
N GLY A 263 7.46 14.12 12.50
CA GLY A 263 8.20 15.22 13.12
C GLY A 263 9.33 14.72 14.04
N HIS A 264 10.28 15.60 14.33
CA HIS A 264 11.32 15.41 15.37
C HIS A 264 12.23 14.18 15.18
N LEU A 265 12.52 13.76 13.93
CA LEU A 265 13.43 12.63 13.65
C LEU A 265 14.83 12.78 14.26
N ALA A 266 15.32 14.02 14.39
CA ALA A 266 16.59 14.31 15.05
C ALA A 266 16.64 13.81 16.51
N SER A 267 15.49 13.69 17.17
CA SER A 267 15.36 13.23 18.56
C SER A 267 15.42 11.70 18.73
N LEU A 268 15.46 10.92 17.64
CA LEU A 268 15.64 9.46 17.73
C LEU A 268 16.96 9.11 18.40
N ARG A 269 17.05 7.94 19.05
CA ARG A 269 18.34 7.49 19.59
C ARG A 269 19.25 7.01 18.44
N PRO A 270 20.59 7.11 18.57
CA PRO A 270 21.51 6.63 17.54
C PRO A 270 21.28 5.16 17.13
N ALA A 271 20.98 4.28 18.10
CA ALA A 271 20.70 2.87 17.83
C ALA A 271 19.38 2.67 17.04
N GLU A 272 18.37 3.49 17.30
CA GLU A 272 17.11 3.45 16.55
C GLU A 272 17.30 3.93 15.12
N ARG A 273 18.07 5.01 14.93
CA ARG A 273 18.44 5.48 13.58
C ARG A 273 19.20 4.41 12.79
N ARG A 274 20.19 3.77 13.41
CA ARG A 274 20.96 2.69 12.77
C ARG A 274 20.05 1.54 12.34
N MET A 275 19.16 1.09 13.22
CA MET A 275 18.18 0.05 12.91
C MET A 275 17.30 0.41 11.70
N LEU A 276 16.76 1.63 11.67
CA LEU A 276 15.95 2.09 10.54
C LEU A 276 16.74 2.08 9.23
N LEU A 277 17.99 2.56 9.26
CA LEU A 277 18.89 2.52 8.09
C LEU A 277 19.18 1.09 7.63
N ASP A 278 19.46 0.17 8.56
CA ASP A 278 19.73 -1.24 8.24
C ASP A 278 18.51 -1.93 7.60
N PHE A 279 17.30 -1.50 7.99
CA PHE A 279 16.03 -1.96 7.42
C PHE A 279 15.66 -1.24 6.12
N GLY A 280 16.50 -0.30 5.66
CA GLY A 280 16.29 0.50 4.46
C GLY A 280 15.33 1.67 4.63
N ILE A 281 14.87 1.95 5.87
CA ILE A 281 14.00 3.10 6.16
C ILE A 281 14.84 4.37 6.25
N CYS A 282 14.69 5.18 5.19
CA CYS A 282 15.00 6.59 5.01
C CYS A 282 16.44 7.06 4.73
N SER A 283 16.54 7.77 3.60
CA SER A 283 17.53 8.78 3.20
C SER A 283 17.44 10.12 3.97
N ALA A 284 16.29 10.50 4.55
CA ALA A 284 16.17 11.74 5.34
C ALA A 284 16.96 11.70 6.65
N LEU A 285 17.20 10.51 7.20
CA LEU A 285 18.14 10.32 8.29
C LEU A 285 19.59 10.56 7.83
N ALA A 286 19.93 10.22 6.58
CA ALA A 286 21.24 10.50 5.99
C ALA A 286 21.43 12.00 5.68
N VAL A 287 20.37 12.71 5.25
CA VAL A 287 20.40 14.17 5.05
C VAL A 287 20.56 14.91 6.38
N ALA A 288 19.86 14.48 7.43
CA ALA A 288 20.01 15.05 8.78
C ALA A 288 21.37 14.74 9.43
N MET A 289 22.15 13.79 8.90
CA MET A 289 23.52 13.49 9.31
C MET A 289 24.58 14.33 8.59
N ALA A 290 24.20 15.02 7.49
CA ALA A 290 25.08 15.90 6.73
C ALA A 290 24.98 17.39 7.17
N GLN A 291 24.18 17.67 8.20
CA GLN A 291 24.02 18.97 8.85
C GLN A 291 24.47 18.88 10.31
#